data_AF-A0A522AN52-F1
#
_entry.id   AF-A0A522AN52-F1
#
_cell.length_a   1.000
_cell.length_b   1.000
_cell.length_c   1.000
_cell.angle_alpha   90.00
_cell.angle_beta   90.00
_cell.angle_gamma   90.00
#
_symmetry.space_group_name_H-M   'P 1'
#
loop_
_entity.id
_entity.type
_entity.pdbx_description
1 polymer ?
#
loop_
_entity_poly.entity_id
_entity_poly.type
_entity_poly.pdbx_seq_one_letter_code
_entity_poly.pdbx_strand_id
1 'polypeptide(L)'
;MHDRRLDANLPLPAAPDPWVGSEMPSPRPGVPYHLTEMIEAEPALAQRILERLAGRGPALDLAVAIRAAASAGRPVIVAGCGTSEHAAVAVAEILRDAHRSVGLPADLGVGGSPIAVQAFEGALEPTLGGPGAVVIGVSHEGGTQATYRAMSAAREAGATVAMITAAAGSPGGAFADIAVSTDEMDQSWCHSIGYISPILAGIAVAGHLTSAAASPADVRQLLSVSLSDSTTTALAGMAERLSGRRHLLMVGSGVDRVAARELTLKVEEGAQIPSAMRDLETMLHGHLAGTGADT
;
A
#
# COMPACT_ATOMS: atom_id res chain seq x y z
N MET A 1 -28.85 -11.06 -19.12
CA MET A 1 -28.26 -10.81 -17.79
C MET A 1 -28.20 -9.31 -17.61
N HIS A 2 -28.81 -8.75 -16.57
CA HIS A 2 -28.60 -7.32 -16.27
C HIS A 2 -27.13 -7.10 -15.94
N ASP A 3 -26.53 -6.10 -16.58
CA ASP A 3 -25.19 -5.65 -16.25
C ASP A 3 -25.21 -5.23 -14.77
N ARG A 4 -24.52 -6.00 -13.92
CA ARG A 4 -24.43 -5.76 -12.48
C ARG A 4 -23.24 -4.86 -12.13
N ARG A 5 -22.51 -4.33 -13.12
CA ARG A 5 -21.39 -3.41 -12.88
C ARG A 5 -21.89 -2.22 -12.07
N LEU A 6 -21.32 -2.06 -10.89
CA LEU A 6 -21.44 -0.83 -10.12
C LEU A 6 -20.80 0.30 -10.93
N ASP A 7 -21.35 1.51 -10.83
CA ASP A 7 -20.69 2.69 -11.40
C ASP A 7 -19.34 2.87 -10.67
N ALA A 8 -18.25 2.69 -11.40
CA ALA A 8 -16.88 2.77 -10.87
C ALA A 8 -16.54 4.14 -10.26
N ASN A 9 -17.33 5.18 -10.53
CA ASN A 9 -17.17 6.49 -9.90
C ASN A 9 -17.83 6.58 -8.53
N LEU A 10 -18.71 5.65 -8.16
CA LEU A 10 -19.29 5.60 -6.82
C LEU A 10 -18.30 5.01 -5.81
N PRO A 11 -18.38 5.41 -4.53
CA PRO A 11 -17.58 4.80 -3.48
C PRO A 11 -17.87 3.29 -3.34
N LEU A 12 -16.82 2.51 -3.11
CA LEU A 12 -16.95 1.13 -2.66
C LEU A 12 -17.48 1.11 -1.21
N PRO A 13 -18.12 0.00 -0.78
CA PRO A 13 -18.56 -0.14 0.61
C PRO A 13 -17.41 0.10 1.59
N ALA A 14 -17.68 0.90 2.63
CA ALA A 14 -16.77 1.11 3.74
C ALA A 14 -16.76 -0.11 4.68
N ALA A 15 -15.85 -0.10 5.65
CA ALA A 15 -15.91 -1.05 6.74
C ALA A 15 -17.24 -0.94 7.52
N PRO A 16 -17.77 -2.04 8.07
CA PRO A 16 -18.94 -2.00 8.93
C PRO A 16 -18.75 -1.08 10.16
N ASP A 17 -19.85 -0.49 10.64
CA ASP A 17 -19.91 0.27 11.89
C ASP A 17 -21.03 -0.29 12.79
N PRO A 18 -20.72 -0.95 13.93
CA PRO A 18 -19.38 -1.14 14.50
C PRO A 18 -18.49 -2.06 13.65
N TRP A 19 -17.17 -1.87 13.77
CA TRP A 19 -16.19 -2.67 13.03
C TRP A 19 -16.36 -4.17 13.32
N VAL A 20 -16.34 -4.96 12.25
CA VAL A 20 -16.21 -6.42 12.30
C VAL A 20 -15.14 -6.85 11.30
N GLY A 21 -14.42 -7.92 11.63
CA GLY A 21 -13.45 -8.52 10.71
C GLY A 21 -14.12 -9.00 9.43
N SER A 22 -13.40 -8.96 8.32
CA SER A 22 -13.93 -9.36 7.02
C SER A 22 -14.36 -10.84 7.01
N GLU A 23 -15.55 -11.08 6.45
CA GLU A 23 -16.05 -12.42 6.14
C GLU A 23 -15.69 -12.82 4.70
N MET A 24 -16.03 -14.04 4.29
CA MET A 24 -15.84 -14.48 2.91
C MET A 24 -16.59 -13.54 1.94
N PRO A 25 -15.91 -12.95 0.94
CA PRO A 25 -16.56 -12.13 -0.06
C PRO A 25 -17.69 -12.88 -0.76
N SER A 26 -18.74 -12.15 -1.17
CA SER A 26 -19.84 -12.76 -1.91
C SER A 26 -19.32 -13.43 -3.20
N PRO A 27 -19.67 -14.70 -3.46
CA PRO A 27 -19.11 -15.42 -4.61
C PRO A 27 -19.64 -14.84 -5.92
N ARG A 28 -18.71 -14.57 -6.85
CA ARG A 28 -19.03 -14.18 -8.23
C ARG A 28 -18.41 -15.19 -9.21
N PRO A 29 -19.21 -16.11 -9.77
CA PRO A 29 -18.69 -17.19 -10.63
C PRO A 29 -18.31 -16.72 -12.04
N GLY A 30 -18.56 -15.45 -12.39
CA GLY A 30 -18.27 -14.89 -13.70
C GLY A 30 -18.17 -13.38 -13.66
N VAL A 31 -17.78 -12.80 -14.81
CA VAL A 31 -17.57 -11.36 -14.95
C VAL A 31 -18.86 -10.55 -14.76
N PRO A 32 -18.78 -9.34 -14.17
CA PRO A 32 -17.58 -8.74 -13.58
C PRO A 32 -17.24 -9.36 -12.20
N TYR A 33 -15.96 -9.71 -11.99
CA TYR A 33 -15.45 -10.11 -10.69
C TYR A 33 -15.32 -8.88 -9.78
N HIS A 34 -15.39 -9.08 -8.45
CA HIS A 34 -15.17 -7.98 -7.50
C HIS A 34 -13.82 -7.30 -7.74
N LEU A 35 -12.75 -8.07 -8.01
CA LEU A 35 -11.44 -7.53 -8.36
C LEU A 35 -11.47 -6.60 -9.56
N THR A 36 -12.22 -6.94 -10.61
CA THR A 36 -12.36 -6.08 -11.80
C THR A 36 -13.04 -4.76 -11.45
N GLU A 37 -14.14 -4.80 -10.69
CA GLU A 37 -14.84 -3.58 -10.27
C GLU A 37 -14.00 -2.69 -9.36
N MET A 38 -13.21 -3.29 -8.47
CA MET A 38 -12.31 -2.54 -7.59
C MET A 38 -11.19 -1.87 -8.38
N ILE A 39 -10.58 -2.55 -9.35
CA ILE A 39 -9.58 -1.96 -10.26
C ILE A 39 -10.18 -0.81 -11.07
N GLU A 40 -11.40 -1.01 -11.61
CA GLU A 40 -12.11 0.04 -12.35
C GLU A 40 -12.41 1.27 -11.47
N ALA A 41 -12.60 1.09 -10.16
CA ALA A 41 -12.88 2.16 -9.19
C ALA A 41 -11.65 2.96 -8.74
N GLU A 42 -10.42 2.44 -8.94
CA GLU A 42 -9.18 3.05 -8.45
C GLU A 42 -8.99 4.53 -8.85
N PRO A 43 -9.29 4.98 -10.09
CA PRO A 43 -9.11 6.38 -10.45
C PRO A 43 -10.00 7.34 -9.65
N ALA A 44 -11.28 6.97 -9.45
CA ALA A 44 -12.22 7.80 -8.72
C ALA A 44 -11.95 7.74 -7.20
N LEU A 45 -11.59 6.56 -6.69
CA LEU A 45 -11.10 6.36 -5.32
C LEU A 45 -9.90 7.27 -5.01
N ALA A 46 -8.92 7.32 -5.92
CA ALA A 46 -7.72 8.12 -5.74
C ALA A 46 -8.03 9.61 -5.59
N GLN A 47 -8.93 10.12 -6.44
CA GLN A 47 -9.40 11.50 -6.33
C GLN A 47 -10.04 11.74 -4.95
N ARG A 48 -10.98 10.87 -4.52
CA ARG A 48 -11.69 11.03 -3.24
C ARG A 48 -10.75 10.99 -2.03
N ILE A 49 -9.78 10.05 -2.01
CA ILE A 49 -8.81 9.95 -0.91
C ILE A 49 -7.97 11.23 -0.83
N LEU A 50 -7.42 11.69 -1.95
CA LEU A 50 -6.56 12.87 -1.95
C LEU A 50 -7.32 14.16 -1.58
N GLU A 51 -8.54 14.34 -2.08
CA GLU A 51 -9.40 15.47 -1.71
C GLU A 51 -9.71 15.46 -0.21
N ARG A 52 -10.05 14.29 0.35
CA ARG A 52 -10.33 14.14 1.78
C ARG A 52 -9.13 14.45 2.65
N LEU A 53 -7.94 14.01 2.24
CA LEU A 53 -6.71 14.14 3.02
C LEU A 53 -5.96 15.46 2.78
N ALA A 54 -6.41 16.33 1.88
CA ALA A 54 -5.78 17.60 1.56
C ALA A 54 -5.88 18.66 2.68
N GLY A 55 -6.89 18.54 3.55
CA GLY A 55 -7.19 19.51 4.60
C GLY A 55 -6.41 19.29 5.91
N ARG A 56 -6.81 20.03 6.94
CA ARG A 56 -6.39 19.75 8.33
C ARG A 56 -6.99 18.42 8.77
N GLY A 57 -6.19 17.60 9.44
CA GLY A 57 -6.63 16.30 9.96
C GLY A 57 -5.47 15.32 10.12
N PRO A 58 -5.76 14.02 10.27
CA PRO A 58 -4.76 13.01 10.62
C PRO A 58 -3.56 12.91 9.65
N ALA A 59 -3.75 13.18 8.35
CA ALA A 59 -2.65 13.18 7.39
C ALA A 59 -1.65 14.33 7.64
N LEU A 60 -2.14 15.52 8.01
CA LEU A 60 -1.30 16.64 8.43
C LEU A 60 -0.64 16.36 9.77
N ASP A 61 -1.37 15.80 10.74
CA ASP A 61 -0.82 15.46 12.05
C ASP A 61 0.32 14.44 11.93
N LEU A 62 0.16 13.45 11.04
CA LEU A 62 1.20 12.49 10.71
C LEU A 62 2.41 13.16 10.05
N ALA A 63 2.20 14.06 9.10
CA ALA A 63 3.29 14.83 8.49
C ALA A 63 4.07 15.66 9.54
N VAL A 64 3.38 16.27 10.51
CA VAL A 64 4.01 17.00 11.61
C VAL A 64 4.85 16.07 12.49
N ALA A 65 4.30 14.91 12.88
CA ALA A 65 5.02 13.92 13.68
C ALA A 65 6.28 13.40 12.94
N ILE A 66 6.16 13.07 11.65
CA ILE A 66 7.28 12.63 10.81
C ILE A 66 8.36 13.69 10.76
N ARG A 67 8.00 14.96 10.50
CA ARG A 67 8.97 16.06 10.45
C ARG A 67 9.71 16.21 11.78
N ALA A 68 8.99 16.13 12.90
CA ALA A 68 9.58 16.24 14.23
C ALA A 68 10.58 15.11 14.51
N ALA A 69 10.20 13.86 14.23
CA ALA A 69 11.08 12.70 14.38
C ALA A 69 12.32 12.81 13.48
N ALA A 70 12.11 13.08 12.19
CA ALA A 70 13.19 13.18 11.21
C ALA A 70 14.18 14.31 11.55
N SER A 71 13.70 15.48 11.96
CA SER A 71 14.56 16.61 12.36
C SER A 71 15.40 16.31 13.60
N ALA A 72 14.90 15.44 14.48
CA ALA A 72 15.61 14.95 15.66
C ALA A 72 16.48 13.71 15.38
N GLY A 73 16.58 13.27 14.12
CA GLY A 73 17.30 12.04 13.73
C GLY A 73 16.67 10.76 14.26
N ARG A 74 15.38 10.80 14.66
CA ARG A 74 14.65 9.65 15.20
C ARG A 74 14.02 8.83 14.07
N PRO A 75 13.95 7.49 14.20
CA PRO A 75 13.43 6.63 13.14
C PRO A 75 12.00 7.00 12.69
N VAL A 76 11.78 6.89 11.38
CA VAL A 76 10.45 6.89 10.76
C VAL A 76 10.29 5.53 10.09
N ILE A 77 9.44 4.67 10.66
CA ILE A 77 9.29 3.28 10.24
C ILE A 77 7.88 3.06 9.73
N VAL A 78 7.74 2.42 8.57
CA VAL A 78 6.46 2.01 8.01
C VAL A 78 6.41 0.47 8.02
N ALA A 79 5.32 -0.11 8.53
CA ALA A 79 5.22 -1.56 8.71
C ALA A 79 3.90 -2.11 8.18
N GLY A 80 3.93 -3.25 7.48
CA GLY A 80 2.73 -3.96 7.00
C GLY A 80 3.00 -5.43 6.73
N CYS A 81 1.96 -6.17 6.30
CA CYS A 81 2.06 -7.57 5.87
C CYS A 81 1.40 -7.78 4.50
N GLY A 82 1.98 -8.61 3.64
CA GLY A 82 1.41 -8.95 2.32
C GLY A 82 1.26 -7.71 1.43
N THR A 83 0.10 -7.49 0.82
CA THR A 83 -0.16 -6.25 0.06
C THR A 83 0.08 -4.98 0.87
N SER A 84 -0.24 -4.99 2.18
CA SER A 84 0.05 -3.84 3.06
C SER A 84 1.55 -3.67 3.34
N GLU A 85 2.36 -4.73 3.27
CA GLU A 85 3.82 -4.63 3.32
C GLU A 85 4.36 -3.94 2.07
N HIS A 86 3.89 -4.34 0.89
CA HIS A 86 4.29 -3.69 -0.37
C HIS A 86 3.90 -2.21 -0.37
N ALA A 87 2.69 -1.89 0.09
CA ALA A 87 2.28 -0.51 0.30
C ALA A 87 3.15 0.22 1.34
N ALA A 88 3.57 -0.42 2.42
CA ALA A 88 4.47 0.18 3.41
C ALA A 88 5.83 0.56 2.79
N VAL A 89 6.38 -0.31 1.91
CA VAL A 89 7.59 0.00 1.14
C VAL A 89 7.35 1.22 0.23
N ALA A 90 6.23 1.27 -0.48
CA ALA A 90 5.86 2.39 -1.32
C ALA A 90 5.78 3.72 -0.54
N VAL A 91 5.09 3.70 0.60
CA VAL A 91 4.93 4.86 1.49
C VAL A 91 6.30 5.33 1.99
N ALA A 92 7.18 4.41 2.40
CA ALA A 92 8.54 4.78 2.81
C ALA A 92 9.32 5.47 1.68
N GLU A 93 9.27 4.97 0.45
CA GLU A 93 9.93 5.60 -0.71
C GLU A 93 9.33 6.99 -1.04
N ILE A 94 8.00 7.14 -0.97
CA ILE A 94 7.32 8.43 -1.14
C ILE A 94 7.77 9.44 -0.07
N LEU A 95 7.82 9.02 1.19
CA LEU A 95 8.26 9.87 2.29
C LEU A 95 9.74 10.23 2.16
N ARG A 96 10.60 9.31 1.68
CA ARG A 96 12.00 9.61 1.40
C ARG A 96 12.16 10.67 0.32
N ASP A 97 11.39 10.57 -0.76
CA ASP A 97 11.42 11.58 -1.82
C ASP A 97 10.95 12.95 -1.30
N ALA A 98 9.86 12.96 -0.51
CA ALA A 98 9.40 14.15 0.18
C ALA A 98 10.49 14.74 1.09
N HIS A 99 11.16 13.92 1.89
CA HIS A 99 12.26 14.33 2.76
C HIS A 99 13.39 15.00 1.97
N ARG A 100 13.82 14.43 0.84
CA ARG A 100 14.85 15.02 -0.03
C ARG A 100 14.45 16.43 -0.47
N SER A 101 13.20 16.62 -0.90
CA SER A 101 12.71 17.91 -1.40
C SER A 101 12.69 19.02 -0.34
N VAL A 102 12.60 18.68 0.95
CA VAL A 102 12.56 19.64 2.07
C VAL A 102 13.79 19.62 2.97
N GLY A 103 14.86 18.92 2.56
CA GLY A 103 16.12 18.85 3.29
C GLY A 103 16.08 18.05 4.60
N LEU A 104 15.15 17.10 4.74
CA LEU A 104 15.14 16.13 5.83
C LEU A 104 16.01 14.90 5.48
N PRO A 105 16.47 14.11 6.48
CA PRO A 105 17.22 12.89 6.22
C PRO A 105 16.45 11.92 5.30
N ALA A 106 17.10 11.45 4.24
CA ALA A 106 16.49 10.55 3.25
C ALA A 106 17.43 9.44 2.75
N ASP A 107 18.65 9.38 3.28
CA ASP A 107 19.68 8.43 2.85
C ASP A 107 19.63 7.14 3.67
N LEU A 108 19.98 6.02 3.04
CA LEU A 108 20.01 4.72 3.73
C LEU A 108 21.02 4.76 4.88
N GLY A 109 20.61 4.26 6.05
CA GLY A 109 21.46 4.22 7.24
C GLY A 109 21.58 5.55 8.00
N VAL A 110 20.96 6.63 7.51
CA VAL A 110 20.92 7.91 8.24
C VAL A 110 19.66 7.99 9.09
N GLY A 111 19.83 8.26 10.39
CA GLY A 111 18.71 8.44 11.32
C GLY A 111 17.74 9.54 10.88
N GLY A 112 16.45 9.33 11.07
CA GLY A 112 15.40 10.20 10.51
C GLY A 112 14.93 9.84 9.11
N SER A 113 15.66 8.99 8.38
CA SER A 113 15.26 8.55 7.05
C SER A 113 14.14 7.51 7.14
N PRO A 114 13.06 7.65 6.35
CA PRO A 114 11.99 6.67 6.33
C PRO A 114 12.48 5.31 5.83
N ILE A 115 12.07 4.25 6.52
CA ILE A 115 12.32 2.86 6.13
C ILE A 115 11.04 2.05 6.25
N ALA A 116 10.97 0.95 5.49
CA ALA A 116 9.91 -0.04 5.64
C ALA A 116 10.45 -1.32 6.30
N VAL A 117 9.60 -1.97 7.10
CA VAL A 117 9.86 -3.26 7.72
C VAL A 117 8.64 -4.16 7.55
N GLN A 118 8.86 -5.46 7.39
CA GLN A 118 7.76 -6.41 7.46
C GLN A 118 7.24 -6.46 8.90
N ALA A 119 5.93 -6.36 9.11
CA ALA A 119 5.39 -6.09 10.43
C ALA A 119 5.58 -7.25 11.43
N PHE A 120 5.67 -8.51 10.96
CA PHE A 120 5.99 -9.61 11.86
C PHE A 120 7.42 -9.48 12.40
N GLU A 121 8.40 -9.20 11.54
CA GLU A 121 9.77 -8.89 11.99
C GLU A 121 9.80 -7.67 12.93
N GLY A 122 9.08 -6.60 12.59
CA GLY A 122 8.95 -5.42 13.47
C GLY A 122 8.34 -5.76 14.84
N ALA A 123 7.39 -6.69 14.91
CA ALA A 123 6.78 -7.14 16.15
C ALA A 123 7.72 -7.96 17.04
N LEU A 124 8.81 -8.50 16.47
CA LEU A 124 9.84 -9.22 17.23
C LEU A 124 10.91 -8.28 17.79
N GLU A 125 10.97 -7.03 17.33
CA GLU A 125 11.94 -6.03 17.79
C GLU A 125 11.49 -5.38 19.12
N PRO A 126 12.16 -5.66 20.25
CA PRO A 126 11.73 -5.16 21.56
C PRO A 126 11.79 -3.65 21.72
N THR A 127 12.51 -2.97 20.81
CA THR A 127 12.72 -1.51 20.83
C THR A 127 12.44 -0.89 19.47
N LEU A 128 11.43 -1.40 18.74
CA LEU A 128 11.09 -0.92 17.41
C LEU A 128 10.96 0.62 17.37
N GLY A 129 11.92 1.27 16.71
CA GLY A 129 12.05 2.73 16.63
C GLY A 129 12.61 3.41 17.88
N GLY A 130 12.15 3.00 19.07
CA GLY A 130 12.56 3.58 20.35
C GLY A 130 11.98 4.99 20.61
N PRO A 131 12.43 5.67 21.69
CA PRO A 131 11.82 6.93 22.13
C PRO A 131 11.88 8.04 21.07
N GLY A 132 10.73 8.65 20.80
CA GLY A 132 10.60 9.76 19.86
C GLY A 132 10.62 9.37 18.38
N ALA A 133 10.61 8.06 18.07
CA ALA A 133 10.37 7.57 16.71
C ALA A 133 8.89 7.73 16.32
N VAL A 134 8.63 7.61 15.02
CA VAL A 134 7.29 7.42 14.47
C VAL A 134 7.23 6.05 13.81
N VAL A 135 6.26 5.23 14.21
CA VAL A 135 5.98 3.93 13.61
C VAL A 135 4.57 3.94 13.01
N ILE A 136 4.49 3.67 11.71
CA ILE A 136 3.27 3.75 10.91
C ILE A 136 2.86 2.33 10.50
N GLY A 137 1.78 1.82 11.09
CA GLY A 137 1.18 0.56 10.66
C GLY A 137 0.32 0.75 9.41
N VAL A 138 0.51 -0.09 8.39
CA VAL A 138 -0.35 -0.19 7.23
C VAL A 138 -1.15 -1.48 7.33
N SER A 139 -2.47 -1.34 7.37
CA SER A 139 -3.39 -2.47 7.35
C SER A 139 -4.73 -2.00 6.80
N HIS A 140 -5.13 -2.54 5.65
CA HIS A 140 -6.36 -2.12 4.96
C HIS A 140 -7.58 -2.18 5.88
N GLU A 141 -7.86 -3.35 6.46
CA GLU A 141 -8.97 -3.54 7.39
C GLU A 141 -8.68 -3.09 8.83
N GLY A 142 -7.40 -2.91 9.17
CA GLY A 142 -6.93 -2.55 10.51
C GLY A 142 -6.98 -3.67 11.55
N GLY A 143 -7.24 -4.91 11.12
CA GLY A 143 -7.32 -6.10 11.98
C GLY A 143 -6.08 -7.01 11.99
N THR A 144 -5.03 -6.69 11.22
CA THR A 144 -3.86 -7.56 11.07
C THR A 144 -3.03 -7.64 12.36
N GLN A 145 -3.00 -8.82 12.98
CA GLN A 145 -2.33 -9.05 14.28
C GLN A 145 -0.83 -8.72 14.29
N ALA A 146 -0.09 -9.06 13.22
CA ALA A 146 1.33 -8.74 13.14
C ALA A 146 1.57 -7.22 13.12
N THR A 147 0.80 -6.47 12.32
CA THR A 147 0.84 -5.00 12.30
C THR A 147 0.48 -4.42 13.66
N TYR A 148 -0.59 -4.91 14.30
CA TYR A 148 -0.97 -4.48 15.65
C TYR A 148 0.15 -4.71 16.67
N ARG A 149 0.82 -5.88 16.64
CA ARG A 149 1.92 -6.18 17.55
C ARG A 149 3.16 -5.32 17.32
N ALA A 150 3.50 -5.03 16.05
CA ALA A 150 4.57 -4.07 15.75
C ALA A 150 4.26 -2.67 16.30
N MET A 151 3.03 -2.22 16.13
CA MET A 151 2.54 -0.97 16.71
C MET A 151 2.59 -0.99 18.25
N SER A 152 2.19 -2.09 18.89
CA SER A 152 2.27 -2.24 20.35
C SER A 152 3.71 -2.16 20.85
N ALA A 153 4.62 -2.92 20.24
CA ALA A 153 6.05 -2.92 20.58
C ALA A 153 6.66 -1.52 20.42
N ALA A 154 6.31 -0.79 19.35
CA ALA A 154 6.74 0.58 19.13
C ALA A 154 6.23 1.53 20.22
N ARG A 155 4.95 1.44 20.59
CA ARG A 155 4.35 2.25 21.67
C ARG A 155 5.05 1.98 23.01
N GLU A 156 5.26 0.71 23.34
CA GLU A 156 5.97 0.29 24.56
C GLU A 156 7.41 0.83 24.59
N ALA A 157 8.06 0.93 23.42
CA ALA A 157 9.38 1.52 23.26
C ALA A 157 9.39 3.08 23.26
N GLY A 158 8.23 3.73 23.40
CA GLY A 158 8.10 5.19 23.46
C GLY A 158 8.03 5.90 22.11
N ALA A 159 7.69 5.17 21.03
CA ALA A 159 7.40 5.76 19.73
C ALA A 159 5.97 6.33 19.67
N THR A 160 5.77 7.34 18.84
CA THR A 160 4.43 7.72 18.36
C THR A 160 3.96 6.69 17.35
N VAL A 161 2.74 6.20 17.53
CA VAL A 161 2.18 5.16 16.67
C VAL A 161 1.07 5.74 15.80
N ALA A 162 1.21 5.58 14.49
CA ALA A 162 0.20 5.95 13.51
C ALA A 162 -0.30 4.71 12.77
N MET A 163 -1.50 4.81 12.17
CA MET A 163 -2.03 3.80 11.26
C MET A 163 -2.58 4.45 9.99
N ILE A 164 -2.32 3.80 8.85
CA ILE A 164 -3.03 4.02 7.59
C ILE A 164 -3.94 2.82 7.35
N THR A 165 -5.25 3.06 7.27
CA THR A 165 -6.28 2.01 7.19
C THR A 165 -7.54 2.54 6.51
N ALA A 166 -8.36 1.67 5.92
CA ALA A 166 -9.70 2.05 5.47
C ALA A 166 -10.70 2.21 6.62
N ALA A 167 -10.37 1.73 7.82
CA ALA A 167 -11.30 1.73 8.95
C ALA A 167 -10.66 2.34 10.21
N ALA A 168 -10.83 3.64 10.44
CA ALA A 168 -10.32 4.29 11.65
C ALA A 168 -10.87 3.68 12.95
N GLY A 169 -12.08 3.12 12.93
CA GLY A 169 -12.70 2.41 14.06
C GLY A 169 -12.24 0.96 14.25
N SER A 170 -11.33 0.46 13.41
CA SER A 170 -10.75 -0.88 13.56
C SER A 170 -9.89 -1.02 14.83
N PRO A 171 -9.56 -2.24 15.29
CA PRO A 171 -8.69 -2.44 16.44
C PRO A 171 -7.35 -1.71 16.34
N GLY A 172 -6.72 -1.74 15.15
CA GLY A 172 -5.49 -0.99 14.91
C GLY A 172 -5.70 0.51 14.82
N GLY A 173 -6.78 0.96 14.17
CA GLY A 173 -7.10 2.38 14.01
C GLY A 173 -7.38 3.06 15.34
N ALA A 174 -8.21 2.42 16.19
CA ALA A 174 -8.53 2.89 17.53
C ALA A 174 -7.33 2.83 18.49
N PHE A 175 -6.34 1.97 18.22
CA PHE A 175 -5.11 1.88 19.00
C PHE A 175 -4.08 2.95 18.62
N ALA A 176 -4.12 3.50 17.40
CA ALA A 176 -3.13 4.48 16.95
C ALA A 176 -3.31 5.85 17.62
N ASP A 177 -2.21 6.57 17.84
CA ASP A 177 -2.25 7.99 18.22
C ASP A 177 -2.78 8.85 17.06
N ILE A 178 -2.50 8.43 15.82
CA ILE A 178 -2.92 9.08 14.58
C ILE A 178 -3.46 8.03 13.62
N ALA A 179 -4.74 8.10 13.26
CA ALA A 179 -5.37 7.19 12.29
C ALA A 179 -5.73 7.94 11.00
N VAL A 180 -5.03 7.64 9.92
CA VAL A 180 -5.29 8.17 8.57
C VAL A 180 -6.24 7.21 7.85
N SER A 181 -7.50 7.62 7.72
CA SER A 181 -8.56 6.81 7.11
C SER A 181 -8.64 6.98 5.59
N THR A 182 -8.69 5.85 4.87
CA THR A 182 -8.95 5.80 3.42
C THR A 182 -10.41 5.45 3.08
N ASP A 183 -11.20 5.07 4.09
CA ASP A 183 -12.65 4.80 4.13
C ASP A 183 -13.16 3.59 3.33
N GLU A 184 -12.76 3.44 2.07
CA GLU A 184 -13.31 2.42 1.18
C GLU A 184 -12.61 1.07 1.32
N MET A 185 -13.37 -0.03 1.33
CA MET A 185 -12.88 -1.38 1.62
C MET A 185 -12.84 -2.28 0.39
N ASP A 186 -11.87 -3.20 0.33
CA ASP A 186 -11.85 -4.22 -0.72
C ASP A 186 -13.06 -5.15 -0.54
N GLN A 187 -13.67 -5.53 -1.65
CA GLN A 187 -14.81 -6.45 -1.75
C GLN A 187 -14.37 -7.86 -2.19
N SER A 188 -13.06 -8.14 -2.14
CA SER A 188 -12.44 -9.40 -2.54
C SER A 188 -11.20 -9.69 -1.68
N TRP A 189 -10.81 -10.95 -1.55
CA TRP A 189 -9.58 -11.32 -0.83
C TRP A 189 -8.30 -10.94 -1.59
N CYS A 190 -8.36 -10.93 -2.92
CA CYS A 190 -7.28 -10.36 -3.72
C CYS A 190 -7.39 -8.84 -3.64
N HIS A 191 -6.56 -8.22 -2.78
CA HIS A 191 -6.57 -6.78 -2.59
C HIS A 191 -6.17 -6.03 -3.87
N SER A 192 -6.89 -4.96 -4.21
CA SER A 192 -6.42 -3.98 -5.21
C SER A 192 -6.46 -2.58 -4.62
N ILE A 193 -7.62 -2.14 -4.12
CA ILE A 193 -7.71 -0.82 -3.51
C ILE A 193 -6.98 -0.77 -2.17
N GLY A 194 -6.86 -1.90 -1.46
CA GLY A 194 -6.03 -2.04 -0.27
C GLY A 194 -4.52 -1.87 -0.52
N TYR A 195 -4.07 -2.00 -1.78
CA TYR A 195 -2.70 -1.64 -2.17
C TYR A 195 -2.56 -0.14 -2.43
N ILE A 196 -3.44 0.44 -3.26
CA ILE A 196 -3.27 1.84 -3.71
C ILE A 196 -3.70 2.86 -2.65
N SER A 197 -4.69 2.55 -1.81
CA SER A 197 -5.21 3.46 -0.79
C SER A 197 -4.13 3.96 0.19
N PRO A 198 -3.31 3.09 0.80
CA PRO A 198 -2.22 3.54 1.66
C PRO A 198 -1.12 4.32 0.92
N ILE A 199 -0.88 4.03 -0.37
CA ILE A 199 0.05 4.79 -1.21
C ILE A 199 -0.45 6.22 -1.38
N LEU A 200 -1.75 6.39 -1.68
CA LEU A 200 -2.40 7.70 -1.81
C LEU A 200 -2.39 8.47 -0.49
N ALA A 201 -2.59 7.79 0.65
CA ALA A 201 -2.42 8.39 1.96
C ALA A 201 -0.97 8.86 2.19
N GLY A 202 0.03 8.07 1.80
CA GLY A 202 1.43 8.45 1.82
C GLY A 202 1.73 9.68 0.95
N ILE A 203 1.13 9.77 -0.24
CA ILE A 203 1.21 10.95 -1.12
C ILE A 203 0.60 12.19 -0.45
N ALA A 204 -0.56 12.06 0.19
CA ALA A 204 -1.18 13.18 0.90
C ALA A 204 -0.31 13.67 2.07
N VAL A 205 0.24 12.75 2.87
CA VAL A 205 1.19 13.05 3.97
C VAL A 205 2.45 13.73 3.42
N ALA A 206 3.00 13.22 2.32
CA ALA A 206 4.11 13.85 1.62
C ALA A 206 3.77 15.27 1.16
N GLY A 207 2.57 15.48 0.61
CA GLY A 207 2.09 16.81 0.20
C GLY A 207 2.03 17.81 1.36
N HIS A 208 1.62 17.37 2.56
CA HIS A 208 1.69 18.18 3.78
C HIS A 208 3.13 18.46 4.22
N LEU A 209 4.02 17.46 4.13
CA LEU A 209 5.45 17.65 4.42
C LEU A 209 6.07 18.69 3.48
N THR A 210 5.80 18.61 2.19
CA THR A 210 6.41 19.49 1.17
C THR A 210 5.67 20.81 0.98
N SER A 211 4.48 20.97 1.56
CA SER A 211 3.54 22.04 1.23
C SER A 211 3.20 22.08 -0.27
N ALA A 212 3.25 20.92 -0.94
CA ALA A 212 2.95 20.73 -2.35
C ALA A 212 2.08 19.49 -2.52
N ALA A 213 0.76 19.67 -2.38
CA ALA A 213 -0.21 18.58 -2.55
C ALA A 213 -0.25 18.09 -4.01
N ALA A 214 -0.39 16.77 -4.19
CA ALA A 214 -0.67 16.19 -5.49
C ALA A 214 -2.06 16.62 -5.99
N SER A 215 -2.19 16.91 -7.29
CA SER A 215 -3.48 17.20 -7.92
C SER A 215 -4.34 15.94 -7.97
N PRO A 216 -5.50 15.90 -7.29
CA PRO A 216 -6.39 14.74 -7.32
C PRO A 216 -6.86 14.39 -8.74
N ALA A 217 -7.08 15.42 -9.57
CA ALA A 217 -7.49 15.25 -10.97
C ALA A 217 -6.38 14.61 -11.82
N ASP A 218 -5.12 15.04 -11.63
CA ASP A 218 -3.99 14.51 -12.39
C ASP A 218 -3.72 13.05 -12.01
N VAL A 219 -3.82 12.71 -10.72
CA VAL A 219 -3.68 11.32 -10.24
C VAL A 219 -4.79 10.45 -10.80
N ARG A 220 -6.05 10.92 -10.79
CA ARG A 220 -7.15 10.20 -11.43
C ARG A 220 -6.89 9.98 -12.92
N GLN A 221 -6.43 11.02 -13.63
CA GLN A 221 -6.13 10.91 -15.05
C GLN A 221 -5.02 9.89 -15.31
N LEU A 222 -3.95 9.91 -14.50
CA LEU A 222 -2.84 8.96 -14.60
C LEU A 222 -3.32 7.51 -14.44
N LEU A 223 -4.15 7.22 -13.43
CA LEU A 223 -4.70 5.88 -13.21
C LEU A 223 -5.69 5.45 -14.32
N SER A 224 -6.43 6.41 -14.89
CA SER A 224 -7.37 6.13 -15.98
C SER A 224 -6.67 5.64 -17.27
N VAL A 225 -5.38 5.97 -17.47
CA VAL A 225 -4.60 5.48 -18.61
C VAL A 225 -4.52 3.95 -18.63
N SER A 226 -4.39 3.34 -17.45
CA SER A 226 -4.34 1.88 -17.29
C SER A 226 -5.64 1.18 -17.68
N LEU A 227 -6.76 1.90 -17.68
CA LEU A 227 -8.09 1.39 -18.01
C LEU A 227 -8.52 1.70 -19.44
N SER A 228 -7.71 2.42 -20.23
CA SER A 228 -8.05 2.70 -21.63
C SER A 228 -8.16 1.43 -22.48
N ASP A 229 -9.02 1.44 -23.49
CA ASP A 229 -9.24 0.29 -24.40
C ASP A 229 -7.93 -0.23 -25.01
N SER A 230 -7.02 0.66 -25.37
CA SER A 230 -5.71 0.28 -25.93
C SER A 230 -4.84 -0.45 -24.91
N THR A 231 -4.81 0.03 -23.66
CA THR A 231 -4.03 -0.59 -22.59
C THR A 231 -4.64 -1.93 -22.19
N THR A 232 -5.95 -2.01 -22.00
CA THR A 232 -6.64 -3.25 -21.62
C THR A 232 -6.52 -4.32 -22.71
N THR A 233 -6.59 -3.95 -23.99
CA THR A 233 -6.33 -4.86 -25.12
C THR A 233 -4.89 -5.38 -25.10
N ALA A 234 -3.90 -4.50 -24.86
CA ALA A 234 -2.50 -4.91 -24.77
C ALA A 234 -2.24 -5.85 -23.58
N LEU A 235 -2.87 -5.59 -22.42
CA LEU A 235 -2.83 -6.44 -21.23
C LEU A 235 -3.46 -7.81 -21.47
N ALA A 236 -4.62 -7.88 -22.15
CA ALA A 236 -5.23 -9.14 -22.55
C ALA A 236 -4.29 -9.97 -23.44
N GLY A 237 -3.66 -9.34 -24.45
CA GLY A 237 -2.68 -10.02 -25.30
C GLY A 237 -1.43 -10.48 -24.54
N MET A 238 -0.99 -9.76 -23.51
CA MET A 238 0.07 -10.22 -22.61
C MET A 238 -0.36 -11.44 -21.80
N ALA A 239 -1.56 -11.38 -21.20
CA ALA A 239 -2.12 -12.48 -20.42
C ALA A 239 -2.27 -13.76 -21.25
N GLU A 240 -2.71 -13.66 -22.51
CA GLU A 240 -2.80 -14.81 -23.42
C GLU A 240 -1.44 -15.48 -23.66
N ARG A 241 -0.36 -14.70 -23.82
CA ARG A 241 1.00 -15.23 -24.02
C ARG A 241 1.59 -15.88 -22.76
N LEU A 242 1.16 -15.42 -21.60
CA LEU A 242 1.54 -15.94 -20.30
C LEU A 242 0.64 -17.09 -19.83
N SER A 243 -0.48 -17.31 -20.52
CA SER A 243 -1.40 -18.42 -20.23
C SER A 243 -0.70 -19.76 -20.40
N GLY A 244 -0.88 -20.66 -19.43
CA GLY A 244 -0.26 -21.98 -19.43
C GLY A 244 1.19 -22.03 -18.97
N ARG A 245 1.81 -20.89 -18.61
CA ARG A 245 3.13 -20.88 -17.96
C ARG A 245 3.05 -21.52 -16.58
N ARG A 246 4.09 -22.27 -16.21
CA ARG A 246 4.12 -23.00 -14.92
C ARG A 246 4.49 -22.10 -13.76
N HIS A 247 5.25 -21.05 -14.04
CA HIS A 247 5.68 -20.05 -13.08
C HIS A 247 5.98 -18.75 -13.80
N LEU A 248 5.86 -17.62 -13.09
CA LEU A 248 6.22 -16.29 -13.60
C LEU A 248 7.32 -15.65 -12.73
N LEU A 249 8.24 -14.95 -13.38
CA LEU A 249 9.25 -14.14 -12.71
C LEU A 249 9.00 -12.66 -12.98
N MET A 250 8.87 -11.89 -11.91
CA MET A 250 8.76 -10.44 -11.95
C MET A 250 10.11 -9.85 -11.55
N VAL A 251 10.69 -9.01 -12.41
CA VAL A 251 11.99 -8.41 -12.17
C VAL A 251 11.82 -6.89 -12.05
N GLY A 252 12.30 -6.32 -10.95
CA GLY A 252 12.15 -4.89 -10.65
C GLY A 252 13.43 -4.25 -10.11
N SER A 253 13.56 -2.94 -10.26
CA SER A 253 14.66 -2.13 -9.71
C SER A 253 14.12 -0.78 -9.20
N GLY A 254 14.85 -0.13 -8.29
CA GLY A 254 14.43 1.15 -7.71
C GLY A 254 13.01 1.08 -7.14
N VAL A 255 12.19 2.09 -7.49
CA VAL A 255 10.79 2.17 -7.06
C VAL A 255 9.90 1.09 -7.68
N ASP A 256 10.26 0.55 -8.84
CA ASP A 256 9.49 -0.51 -9.51
C ASP A 256 9.56 -1.84 -8.75
N ARG A 257 10.50 -2.00 -7.81
CA ARG A 257 10.54 -3.16 -6.91
C ARG A 257 9.24 -3.33 -6.14
N VAL A 258 8.59 -2.22 -5.78
CA VAL A 258 7.31 -2.22 -5.07
C VAL A 258 6.22 -2.83 -5.94
N ALA A 259 6.05 -2.30 -7.16
CA ALA A 259 5.04 -2.79 -8.09
C ALA A 259 5.32 -4.24 -8.52
N ALA A 260 6.59 -4.62 -8.71
CA ALA A 260 6.98 -5.99 -9.04
C ALA A 260 6.59 -6.98 -7.93
N ARG A 261 6.80 -6.61 -6.66
CA ARG A 261 6.40 -7.44 -5.51
C ARG A 261 4.89 -7.61 -5.42
N GLU A 262 4.14 -6.52 -5.57
CA GLU A 262 2.67 -6.61 -5.54
C GLU A 262 2.14 -7.40 -6.73
N LEU A 263 2.66 -7.19 -7.94
CA LEU A 263 2.25 -7.94 -9.12
C LEU A 263 2.49 -9.45 -8.95
N THR A 264 3.62 -9.85 -8.36
CA THR A 264 3.87 -11.26 -8.01
C THR A 264 2.75 -11.80 -7.13
N LEU A 265 2.42 -11.09 -6.05
CA LEU A 265 1.37 -11.53 -5.13
C LEU A 265 -0.02 -11.57 -5.80
N LYS A 266 -0.37 -10.59 -6.64
CA LYS A 266 -1.66 -10.58 -7.37
C LYS A 266 -1.78 -11.74 -8.36
N VAL A 267 -0.69 -12.14 -8.99
CA VAL A 267 -0.69 -13.33 -9.86
C VAL A 267 -0.91 -14.60 -9.04
N GLU A 268 -0.27 -14.72 -7.88
CA GLU A 268 -0.43 -15.89 -6.99
C GLU A 268 -1.84 -15.95 -6.39
N GLU A 269 -2.39 -14.83 -5.94
CA GLU A 269 -3.73 -14.76 -5.34
C GLU A 269 -4.85 -14.90 -6.39
N GLY A 270 -4.71 -14.20 -7.52
CA GLY A 270 -5.76 -14.10 -8.54
C GLY A 270 -5.71 -15.21 -9.58
N ALA A 271 -4.54 -15.49 -10.14
CA ALA A 271 -4.36 -16.48 -11.21
C ALA A 271 -3.88 -17.85 -10.69
N GLN A 272 -3.45 -17.93 -9.42
CA GLN A 272 -2.95 -19.16 -8.79
C GLN A 272 -1.72 -19.74 -9.52
N ILE A 273 -0.92 -18.87 -10.15
CA ILE A 273 0.32 -19.25 -10.82
C ILE A 273 1.48 -18.98 -9.85
N PRO A 274 2.26 -20.01 -9.47
CA PRO A 274 3.45 -19.82 -8.64
C PRO A 274 4.35 -18.74 -9.24
N SER A 275 4.72 -17.73 -8.45
CA SER A 275 5.46 -16.60 -8.99
C SER A 275 6.58 -16.18 -8.04
N ALA A 276 7.52 -15.40 -8.55
CA ALA A 276 8.58 -14.86 -7.71
C ALA A 276 9.04 -13.49 -8.20
N MET A 277 9.21 -12.56 -7.25
CA MET A 277 9.88 -11.30 -7.49
C MET A 277 11.38 -11.45 -7.29
N ARG A 278 12.17 -10.87 -8.20
CA ARG A 278 13.63 -10.72 -8.07
C ARG A 278 14.03 -9.28 -8.31
N ASP A 279 15.02 -8.82 -7.55
CA ASP A 279 15.69 -7.58 -7.88
C ASP A 279 16.48 -7.75 -9.18
N LEU A 280 16.52 -6.71 -10.01
CA LEU A 280 17.13 -6.75 -11.34
C LEU A 280 18.57 -7.27 -11.33
N GLU A 281 19.41 -6.74 -10.46
CA GLU A 281 20.80 -7.21 -10.34
C GLU A 281 20.85 -8.63 -9.78
N THR A 282 20.11 -8.90 -8.70
CA THR A 282 20.05 -10.22 -8.05
C THR A 282 19.63 -11.33 -9.01
N MET A 283 18.80 -11.03 -10.01
CA MET A 283 18.42 -11.97 -11.06
C MET A 283 19.64 -12.56 -11.78
N LEU A 284 20.67 -11.73 -12.03
CA LEU A 284 21.90 -12.13 -12.72
C LEU A 284 22.84 -12.97 -11.84
N HIS A 285 22.68 -12.91 -10.52
CA HIS A 285 23.54 -13.60 -9.54
C HIS A 285 22.99 -14.98 -9.12
N GLY A 286 22.53 -15.74 -10.11
CA GLY A 286 22.19 -17.17 -9.95
C GLY A 286 20.74 -17.54 -10.24
N HIS A 287 19.80 -16.61 -10.15
CA HIS A 287 18.39 -16.91 -10.44
C HIS A 287 18.12 -17.10 -11.94
N LEU A 288 18.83 -16.38 -12.81
CA LEU A 288 18.72 -16.55 -14.26
C LEU A 288 19.07 -17.97 -14.71
N ALA A 289 20.04 -18.62 -14.06
CA ALA A 289 20.42 -20.01 -14.36
C ALA A 289 19.30 -21.01 -14.02
N GLY A 290 18.36 -20.64 -13.14
CA GLY A 290 17.18 -21.43 -12.79
C GLY A 290 15.99 -21.24 -13.73
N THR A 291 16.13 -20.43 -14.79
CA THR A 291 15.05 -20.18 -15.76
C THR A 291 15.15 -21.07 -16.99
N GLY A 292 14.02 -21.31 -17.65
CA GLY A 292 13.94 -22.10 -18.88
C GLY A 292 12.74 -21.72 -19.74
N ALA A 293 12.43 -22.54 -20.74
CA ALA A 293 11.33 -22.27 -21.67
C ALA A 293 9.94 -22.21 -21.01
N ASP A 294 9.80 -22.79 -19.80
CA ASP A 294 8.56 -22.85 -19.02
C ASP A 294 8.43 -21.72 -17.98
N THR A 295 9.44 -20.85 -17.88
CA THR A 295 9.49 -19.61 -17.09
C THR A 295 8.98 -18.42 -17.90
#